data_AF-A0A0C3KVL7-F1
#
_entry.id   AF-A0A0C3KVL7-F1
#
_cell.length_a   1.000
_cell.length_b   1.000
_cell.length_c   1.000
_cell.angle_alpha   90.00
_cell.angle_beta   90.00
_cell.angle_gamma   90.00
#
_symmetry.space_group_name_H-M   'P 1'
#
loop_
_entity.id
_entity.type
_entity.pdbx_description
1 polymer ?
#
loop_
_entity_poly.entity_id
_entity_poly.type
_entity_poly.pdbx_seq_one_letter_code
_entity_poly.pdbx_strand_id
1 'polypeptide(L)'
;MADAIPSPRITTRDWSLNDIIESSPNFHRMTRLHYSAPSLRASMSQHEASGTPLIIHGWNRHPHWPKSLFNIEWLRKHGDQNPTVRNVHDWSDSQIPLPDFIEKMRTSSPYATPQEKERLYGKDGDCPAEWTKWLTEGGVIPDEVLFNGSDDFLKFLPESAKVQTLMCYMGIGDTFTPFHKDLCASSGQNLMCYSENGGSSFWFMTKASDAPTVVSHFHKLGHEVDLESHVVTLEELRTAPFDVYIAEQRLGELVLVPPRSCHQVVNSGGITIKTSWSRMSLDGLCVAAYHELPIYHRVCRQEIYKVKSNIYHAMDHYTRVVEQTEPEIELATPASKLKQLIRLFDDVLAQEYTSQHASLAHISNVSDSEPISFDGIHCDFCGADIFQSFFECGKCLPLSSWNSEESRIVLLGDGLVLCPSCYVEGRTCQCGEMQPVQCRVVDELLQRRDRAVKAICRFESLADQELGYFSEHPKWVLSSHQRALF
;
A
#
# COMPACT_ATOMS: atom_id res chain seq x y z
N MET A 1 -35.87 -14.94 5.65
CA MET A 1 -34.57 -14.84 6.32
C MET A 1 -34.15 -16.26 6.63
N ALA A 2 -33.29 -16.84 5.80
CA ALA A 2 -32.66 -18.11 6.13
C ALA A 2 -31.65 -17.79 7.25
N ASP A 3 -31.72 -18.53 8.36
CA ASP A 3 -30.73 -18.43 9.43
C ASP A 3 -29.35 -18.61 8.80
N ALA A 4 -28.53 -17.56 8.87
CA ALA A 4 -27.15 -17.63 8.41
C ALA A 4 -26.46 -18.71 9.25
N ILE A 5 -26.10 -19.83 8.62
CA ILE A 5 -25.26 -20.85 9.24
C ILE A 5 -23.99 -20.11 9.68
N PRO A 6 -23.63 -20.11 10.97
CA PRO A 6 -22.44 -19.43 11.43
C PRO A 6 -21.24 -19.97 10.65
N SER A 7 -20.51 -19.10 9.96
CA SER A 7 -19.27 -19.50 9.30
C SER A 7 -18.37 -20.18 10.34
N PRO A 8 -17.79 -21.35 10.03
CA PRO A 8 -16.91 -22.03 10.97
C PRO A 8 -15.77 -21.10 11.37
N ARG A 9 -15.60 -20.94 12.67
CA ARG A 9 -14.54 -20.07 13.21
C ARG A 9 -13.20 -20.71 12.94
N ILE A 10 -12.27 -19.91 12.43
CA ILE A 10 -10.90 -20.35 12.25
C ILE A 10 -10.29 -20.69 13.60
N THR A 11 -9.57 -21.81 13.65
CA THR A 11 -8.76 -22.19 14.80
C THR A 11 -7.48 -22.87 14.35
N THR A 12 -6.36 -22.48 14.95
CA THR A 12 -5.04 -23.07 14.76
C THR A 12 -4.79 -24.27 15.65
N ARG A 13 -5.81 -24.72 16.39
CA ARG A 13 -5.74 -25.96 17.15
C ARG A 13 -5.29 -27.09 16.23
N ASP A 14 -4.30 -27.84 16.68
CA ASP A 14 -3.69 -28.97 15.96
C ASP A 14 -2.98 -28.59 14.64
N TRP A 15 -2.75 -27.30 14.39
CA TRP A 15 -1.94 -26.89 13.24
C TRP A 15 -0.46 -27.17 13.48
N SER A 16 0.12 -27.94 12.57
CA SER A 16 1.56 -28.11 12.40
C SER A 16 1.92 -27.67 10.98
N LEU A 17 3.00 -26.91 10.82
CA LEU A 17 3.44 -26.49 9.49
C LEU A 17 3.73 -27.70 8.58
N ASN A 18 4.29 -28.79 9.12
CA ASN A 18 4.58 -29.98 8.33
C ASN A 18 3.27 -30.62 7.85
N ASP A 19 2.34 -30.85 8.77
CA ASP A 19 1.07 -31.53 8.52
C ASP A 19 0.21 -30.74 7.53
N ILE A 20 0.21 -29.41 7.63
CA ILE A 20 -0.47 -28.54 6.66
C ILE A 20 0.16 -28.72 5.28
N ILE A 21 1.48 -28.57 5.14
CA ILE A 21 2.18 -28.72 3.86
C ILE A 21 1.93 -30.10 3.24
N GLU A 22 2.00 -31.17 4.02
CA GLU A 22 1.78 -32.54 3.55
C GLU A 22 0.31 -32.83 3.19
N SER A 23 -0.63 -31.99 3.66
CA SER A 23 -2.06 -32.19 3.39
C SER A 23 -2.50 -31.87 1.97
N SER A 24 -1.66 -31.21 1.15
CA SER A 24 -2.00 -30.91 -0.25
C SER A 24 -0.78 -30.68 -1.13
N PRO A 25 -0.78 -31.16 -2.40
CA PRO A 25 0.35 -30.97 -3.30
C PRO A 25 0.57 -29.52 -3.77
N ASN A 26 -0.44 -28.64 -3.67
CA ASN A 26 -0.31 -27.23 -4.00
C ASN A 26 0.24 -26.38 -2.84
N PHE A 27 0.49 -26.99 -1.67
CA PHE A 27 1.04 -26.30 -0.50
C PHE A 27 2.55 -26.44 -0.46
N HIS A 28 3.24 -25.29 -0.45
CA HIS A 28 4.70 -25.21 -0.50
C HIS A 28 5.22 -24.50 0.72
N ARG A 29 6.34 -24.99 1.26
CA ARG A 29 7.03 -24.27 2.33
C ARG A 29 7.65 -23.01 1.75
N MET A 30 7.41 -21.88 2.42
CA MET A 30 8.03 -20.63 2.04
C MET A 30 9.54 -20.68 2.22
N THR A 31 10.26 -20.05 1.28
CA THR A 31 11.72 -19.92 1.37
C THR A 31 12.11 -19.16 2.63
N ARG A 32 13.11 -19.69 3.35
CA ARG A 32 13.59 -19.14 4.61
C ARG A 32 15.11 -19.00 4.58
N LEU A 33 15.62 -17.82 4.93
CA LEU A 33 17.05 -17.48 4.90
C LEU A 33 17.49 -16.77 6.19
N HIS A 34 18.69 -17.05 6.69
CA HIS A 34 19.22 -16.32 7.84
C HIS A 34 19.66 -14.91 7.46
N TYR A 35 19.45 -13.91 8.34
CA TYR A 35 19.81 -12.51 8.05
C TYR A 35 21.29 -12.30 7.72
N SER A 36 22.18 -13.16 8.22
CA SER A 36 23.63 -13.06 7.96
C SER A 36 24.09 -13.88 6.76
N ALA A 37 23.17 -14.45 5.97
CA ALA A 37 23.54 -15.25 4.81
C ALA A 37 24.22 -14.37 3.75
N PRO A 38 25.34 -14.81 3.15
CA PRO A 38 25.99 -14.06 2.07
C PRO A 38 25.06 -13.78 0.87
N SER A 39 24.06 -14.64 0.67
CA SER A 39 23.06 -14.52 -0.39
C SER A 39 21.86 -13.63 -0.05
N LEU A 40 21.84 -12.94 1.11
CA LEU A 40 20.68 -12.17 1.57
C LEU A 40 20.20 -11.16 0.52
N ARG A 41 21.10 -10.28 0.06
CA ARG A 41 20.78 -9.25 -0.94
C ARG A 41 20.25 -9.86 -2.23
N ALA A 42 20.93 -10.88 -2.75
CA ALA A 42 20.49 -11.59 -3.95
C ALA A 42 19.11 -12.26 -3.78
N SER A 43 18.81 -12.79 -2.59
CA SER A 43 17.53 -13.44 -2.30
C SER A 43 16.39 -12.43 -2.17
N MET A 44 16.66 -11.25 -1.61
CA MET A 44 15.69 -10.14 -1.59
C MET A 44 15.40 -9.63 -3.01
N SER A 45 16.43 -9.44 -3.84
CA SER A 45 16.23 -9.08 -5.24
C SER A 45 15.46 -10.17 -6.01
N GLN A 46 15.75 -11.44 -5.75
CA GLN A 46 15.02 -12.56 -6.36
C GLN A 46 13.57 -12.57 -5.91
N HIS A 47 13.28 -12.34 -4.62
CA HIS A 47 11.92 -12.24 -4.09
C HIS A 47 11.08 -11.20 -4.84
N GLU A 48 11.63 -10.00 -5.05
CA GLU A 48 10.95 -8.95 -5.84
C GLU A 48 10.73 -9.41 -7.28
N ALA A 49 11.79 -9.93 -7.94
CA ALA A 49 11.74 -10.28 -9.35
C ALA A 49 10.83 -11.48 -9.67
N SER A 50 10.79 -12.49 -8.79
CA SER A 50 9.95 -13.68 -8.98
C SER A 50 8.54 -13.50 -8.44
N GLY A 51 8.32 -12.49 -7.58
CA GLY A 51 7.05 -12.30 -6.88
C GLY A 51 6.72 -13.46 -5.94
N THR A 52 7.71 -14.17 -5.40
CA THR A 52 7.52 -15.31 -4.48
C THR A 52 7.85 -14.90 -3.04
N PRO A 53 6.97 -15.15 -2.05
CA PRO A 53 7.21 -14.78 -0.65
C PRO A 53 8.52 -15.29 -0.04
N LEU A 54 9.07 -14.54 0.92
CA LEU A 54 10.36 -14.84 1.57
C LEU A 54 10.31 -14.56 3.08
N ILE A 55 10.96 -15.41 3.88
CA ILE A 55 11.23 -15.15 5.30
C ILE A 55 12.72 -14.98 5.54
N ILE A 56 13.07 -13.92 6.26
CA ILE A 56 14.40 -13.67 6.79
C ILE A 56 14.37 -13.86 8.31
N HIS A 57 15.12 -14.84 8.82
CA HIS A 57 15.12 -15.19 10.22
C HIS A 57 16.41 -14.82 10.95
N GLY A 58 16.34 -14.79 12.28
CA GLY A 58 17.48 -14.60 13.16
C GLY A 58 17.74 -13.15 13.57
N TRP A 59 16.91 -12.18 13.17
CA TRP A 59 17.09 -10.78 13.57
C TRP A 59 17.07 -10.58 15.09
N ASN A 60 16.29 -11.39 15.80
CA ASN A 60 16.28 -11.41 17.28
C ASN A 60 17.61 -11.82 17.94
N ARG A 61 18.56 -12.35 17.16
CA ARG A 61 19.91 -12.70 17.60
C ARG A 61 20.95 -11.63 17.22
N HIS A 62 20.56 -10.62 16.44
CA HIS A 62 21.43 -9.52 16.08
C HIS A 62 21.91 -8.77 17.34
N PRO A 63 23.18 -8.35 17.44
CA PRO A 63 23.71 -7.65 18.62
C PRO A 63 22.93 -6.38 18.99
N HIS A 64 22.36 -5.70 18.00
CA HIS A 64 21.55 -4.49 18.17
C HIS A 64 20.03 -4.74 18.21
N TRP A 65 19.58 -5.99 18.40
CA TRP A 65 18.15 -6.26 18.60
C TRP A 65 17.65 -5.63 19.91
N PRO A 66 16.58 -4.82 19.90
CA PRO A 66 16.25 -3.93 20.99
C PRO A 66 15.34 -4.63 22.00
N LYS A 67 15.88 -5.63 22.70
CA LYS A 67 15.12 -6.51 23.61
C LYS A 67 14.27 -5.76 24.66
N SER A 68 14.74 -4.61 25.12
CA SER A 68 14.00 -3.77 26.09
C SER A 68 12.87 -2.95 25.46
N LEU A 69 12.98 -2.58 24.18
CA LEU A 69 11.96 -1.81 23.46
C LEU A 69 10.89 -2.73 22.87
N PHE A 70 11.31 -3.83 22.25
CA PHE A 70 10.41 -4.87 21.74
C PHE A 70 9.95 -5.78 22.88
N ASN A 71 9.16 -5.18 23.78
CA ASN A 71 8.68 -5.81 24.99
C ASN A 71 7.28 -5.31 25.30
N ILE A 72 6.37 -6.23 25.62
CA ILE A 72 4.97 -5.90 25.91
C ILE A 72 4.81 -4.99 27.15
N GLU A 73 5.67 -5.12 28.17
CA GLU A 73 5.61 -4.24 29.36
C GLU A 73 6.18 -2.85 29.07
N TRP A 74 7.09 -2.72 28.11
CA TRP A 74 7.49 -1.41 27.60
C TRP A 74 6.33 -0.78 26.83
N LEU A 75 5.72 -1.54 25.91
CA LEU A 75 4.60 -1.06 25.09
C LEU A 75 3.39 -0.68 25.96
N ARG A 76 3.08 -1.44 27.00
CA ARG A 76 2.04 -1.11 27.99
C ARG A 76 2.15 0.32 28.54
N LYS A 77 3.37 0.87 28.65
CA LYS A 77 3.62 2.20 29.22
C LYS A 77 3.78 3.31 28.19
N HIS A 78 4.19 2.97 26.96
CA HIS A 78 4.63 3.96 25.96
C HIS A 78 3.88 3.86 24.62
N GLY A 79 3.14 2.77 24.38
CA GLY A 79 2.31 2.61 23.18
C GLY A 79 1.05 3.46 23.25
N ASP A 80 0.20 3.31 22.22
CA ASP A 80 -1.16 3.85 22.26
C ASP A 80 -1.88 3.33 23.50
N GLN A 81 -2.39 4.24 24.32
CA GLN A 81 -3.03 3.91 25.58
C GLN A 81 -4.49 3.47 25.39
N ASN A 82 -5.11 3.77 24.24
CA ASN A 82 -6.48 3.37 23.92
C ASN A 82 -6.58 2.83 22.48
N PRO A 83 -5.85 1.75 22.15
CA PRO A 83 -5.86 1.19 20.81
C PRO A 83 -7.26 0.77 20.39
N THR A 84 -7.54 0.96 19.10
CA THR A 84 -8.67 0.32 18.44
C THR A 84 -8.39 -1.18 18.33
N VAL A 85 -9.31 -1.98 18.85
CA VAL A 85 -9.27 -3.44 18.77
C VAL A 85 -10.53 -3.97 18.10
N ARG A 86 -10.33 -4.94 17.22
CA ARG A 86 -11.39 -5.63 16.49
C ARG A 86 -11.79 -6.90 17.19
N ASN A 87 -13.09 -7.12 17.38
CA ASN A 87 -13.59 -8.46 17.67
C ASN A 87 -13.67 -9.24 16.35
N VAL A 88 -12.77 -10.20 16.14
CA VAL A 88 -12.68 -10.93 14.86
C VAL A 88 -13.90 -11.85 14.60
N HIS A 89 -14.77 -12.04 15.58
CA HIS A 89 -16.00 -12.83 15.43
C HIS A 89 -17.16 -12.06 14.80
N ASP A 90 -17.26 -10.75 15.04
CA ASP A 90 -18.37 -9.92 14.55
C ASP A 90 -17.92 -8.67 13.80
N TRP A 91 -16.61 -8.47 13.66
CA TRP A 91 -15.97 -7.36 12.95
C TRP A 91 -16.22 -5.98 13.55
N SER A 92 -16.74 -5.93 14.79
CA SER A 92 -16.89 -4.67 15.51
C SER A 92 -15.54 -4.18 16.04
N ASP A 93 -15.32 -2.88 15.91
CA ASP A 93 -14.15 -2.18 16.43
C ASP A 93 -14.52 -1.41 17.69
N SER A 94 -13.64 -1.42 18.69
CA SER A 94 -13.81 -0.68 19.94
C SER A 94 -12.47 -0.20 20.48
N GLN A 95 -12.47 0.86 21.29
CA GLN A 95 -11.27 1.30 21.99
C GLN A 95 -11.21 0.64 23.38
N ILE A 96 -10.05 0.10 23.74
CA ILE A 96 -9.83 -0.53 25.05
C ILE A 96 -8.52 -0.01 25.63
N PRO A 97 -8.46 0.32 26.94
CA PRO A 97 -7.19 0.65 27.59
C PRO A 97 -6.14 -0.43 27.37
N LEU A 98 -4.94 -0.06 26.91
CA LEU A 98 -3.89 -1.02 26.57
C LEU A 98 -3.55 -2.03 27.70
N PRO A 99 -3.48 -1.62 28.98
CA PRO A 99 -3.29 -2.57 30.09
C PRO A 99 -4.38 -3.64 30.18
N ASP A 100 -5.64 -3.26 29.96
CA ASP A 100 -6.78 -4.18 30.02
C ASP A 100 -6.79 -5.12 28.82
N PHE A 101 -6.41 -4.61 27.63
CA PHE A 101 -6.27 -5.44 26.45
C PHE A 101 -5.18 -6.50 26.61
N ILE A 102 -4.02 -6.12 27.17
CA ILE A 102 -2.92 -7.06 27.49
C ILE A 102 -3.39 -8.13 28.48
N GLU A 103 -4.10 -7.75 29.54
CA GLU A 103 -4.61 -8.70 30.54
C GLU A 103 -5.67 -9.65 29.94
N LYS A 104 -6.59 -9.13 29.12
CA LYS A 104 -7.55 -9.95 28.38
C LYS A 104 -6.85 -10.99 27.51
N MET A 105 -5.81 -10.60 26.79
CA MET A 105 -5.04 -11.54 25.97
C MET A 105 -4.36 -12.63 26.81
N ARG A 106 -3.75 -12.27 27.94
CA ARG A 106 -3.07 -13.23 28.83
C ARG A 106 -4.01 -14.23 29.50
N THR A 107 -5.25 -13.82 29.76
CA THR A 107 -6.27 -14.65 30.43
C THR A 107 -7.12 -15.46 29.46
N SER A 108 -7.12 -15.10 28.17
CA SER A 108 -7.85 -15.80 27.12
C SER A 108 -7.22 -17.13 26.74
N SER A 109 -8.05 -18.10 26.35
CA SER A 109 -7.54 -19.36 25.80
C SER A 109 -6.76 -19.10 24.51
N PRO A 110 -5.65 -19.80 24.22
CA PRO A 110 -4.95 -19.69 22.94
C PRO A 110 -5.80 -20.03 21.71
N TYR A 111 -6.88 -20.79 21.90
CA TYR A 111 -7.73 -21.28 20.83
C TYR A 111 -9.17 -20.81 21.02
N ALA A 112 -9.77 -20.31 19.95
CA ALA A 112 -11.18 -19.99 19.87
C ALA A 112 -12.03 -21.24 20.08
N THR A 113 -13.24 -21.02 20.60
CA THR A 113 -14.25 -22.07 20.73
C THR A 113 -15.50 -21.68 19.95
N PRO A 114 -16.35 -22.64 19.53
CA PRO A 114 -17.57 -22.32 18.80
C PRO A 114 -18.52 -21.40 19.58
N GLN A 115 -18.49 -21.42 20.92
CA GLN A 115 -19.35 -20.63 21.81
C GLN A 115 -18.73 -19.31 22.27
N GLU A 116 -17.45 -19.05 21.95
CA GLU A 116 -16.78 -17.78 22.28
C GLU A 116 -17.61 -16.60 21.69
N LYS A 117 -17.58 -15.41 22.27
CA LYS A 117 -18.27 -14.25 21.68
C LYS A 117 -17.33 -13.13 21.30
N GLU A 118 -16.13 -13.17 21.86
CA GLU A 118 -15.15 -12.11 21.77
C GLU A 118 -13.78 -12.74 21.50
N ARG A 119 -13.10 -12.26 20.47
CA ARG A 119 -11.69 -12.57 20.19
C ARG A 119 -11.04 -11.29 19.66
N LEU A 120 -10.34 -10.58 20.55
CA LEU A 120 -9.87 -9.23 20.27
C LEU A 120 -8.52 -9.22 19.57
N TYR A 121 -8.41 -8.41 18.52
CA TYR A 121 -7.21 -8.21 17.73
C TYR A 121 -6.91 -6.72 17.60
N GLY A 122 -5.75 -6.28 18.06
CA GLY A 122 -5.24 -4.94 17.78
C GLY A 122 -4.66 -4.92 16.37
N LYS A 123 -5.37 -4.28 15.45
CA LYS A 123 -4.98 -4.15 14.03
C LYS A 123 -4.78 -2.67 13.71
N ASP A 124 -3.82 -2.37 12.84
CA ASP A 124 -3.59 -1.01 12.32
C ASP A 124 -3.32 0.03 13.42
N GLY A 125 -2.69 -0.37 14.53
CA GLY A 125 -2.35 0.53 15.63
C GLY A 125 -1.10 1.35 15.34
N ASP A 126 -0.98 2.51 15.96
CA ASP A 126 0.21 3.37 15.80
C ASP A 126 1.48 2.67 16.29
N CYS A 127 2.55 2.76 15.50
CA CYS A 127 3.85 2.26 15.89
C CYS A 127 4.57 3.30 16.76
N PRO A 128 5.11 2.93 17.94
CA PRO A 128 5.86 3.86 18.78
C PRO A 128 7.02 4.53 18.03
N ALA A 129 7.29 5.80 18.34
CA ALA A 129 8.35 6.57 17.68
C ALA A 129 9.74 5.92 17.88
N GLU A 130 9.98 5.29 19.03
CA GLU A 130 11.22 4.56 19.33
C GLU A 130 11.40 3.31 18.46
N TRP A 131 10.30 2.64 18.09
CA TRP A 131 10.33 1.49 17.20
C TRP A 131 10.64 1.94 15.76
N THR A 132 10.00 3.02 15.33
CA THR A 132 10.29 3.71 14.06
C THR A 132 11.76 4.07 13.98
N LYS A 133 12.28 4.74 15.01
CA LYS A 133 13.69 5.15 15.10
C LYS A 133 14.65 3.96 15.04
N TRP A 134 14.34 2.87 15.75
CA TRP A 134 15.18 1.67 15.70
C TRP A 134 15.20 1.04 14.30
N LEU A 135 14.04 0.98 13.63
CA LEU A 135 13.95 0.43 12.27
C LEU A 135 14.78 1.26 11.28
N THR A 136 14.67 2.58 11.32
CA THR A 136 15.28 3.46 10.31
C THR A 136 16.72 3.86 10.63
N GLU A 137 17.07 4.08 11.90
CA GLU A 137 18.40 4.57 12.30
C GLU A 137 19.28 3.46 12.91
N GLY A 138 18.70 2.31 13.27
CA GLY A 138 19.43 1.24 13.95
C GLY A 138 20.42 0.46 13.07
N GLY A 139 20.31 0.57 11.74
CA GLY A 139 21.18 -0.11 10.78
C GLY A 139 21.13 -1.64 10.89
N VAL A 140 20.01 -2.19 11.39
CA VAL A 140 19.82 -3.64 11.56
C VAL A 140 19.13 -4.23 10.35
N ILE A 141 17.96 -3.71 10.00
CA ILE A 141 17.20 -4.17 8.83
C ILE A 141 17.79 -3.52 7.57
N PRO A 142 17.93 -4.25 6.44
CA PRO A 142 18.45 -3.68 5.21
C PRO A 142 17.59 -2.53 4.71
N ASP A 143 18.23 -1.44 4.29
CA ASP A 143 17.56 -0.22 3.86
C ASP A 143 16.60 -0.44 2.67
N GLU A 144 16.90 -1.40 1.80
CA GLU A 144 16.10 -1.70 0.60
C GLU A 144 14.69 -2.24 0.93
N VAL A 145 14.49 -2.75 2.15
CA VAL A 145 13.19 -3.27 2.60
C VAL A 145 12.52 -2.39 3.65
N LEU A 146 13.10 -1.24 4.00
CA LEU A 146 12.51 -0.29 4.95
C LEU A 146 11.58 0.71 4.25
N PHE A 147 10.54 1.14 4.97
CA PHE A 147 9.77 2.34 4.59
C PHE A 147 10.71 3.56 4.57
N ASN A 148 10.50 4.45 3.62
CA ASN A 148 11.41 5.55 3.30
C ASN A 148 12.86 5.15 2.93
N GLY A 149 13.13 3.85 2.77
CA GLY A 149 14.43 3.33 2.34
C GLY A 149 14.74 3.61 0.87
N SER A 150 15.89 3.15 0.38
CA SER A 150 16.39 3.38 -0.98
C SER A 150 15.40 3.02 -2.09
N ASP A 151 14.66 1.92 -1.92
CA ASP A 151 13.70 1.38 -2.89
C ASP A 151 12.23 1.67 -2.57
N ASP A 152 11.94 2.52 -1.59
CA ASP A 152 10.60 3.04 -1.33
C ASP A 152 10.38 4.41 -1.99
N PHE A 153 9.42 4.49 -2.89
CA PHE A 153 9.07 5.68 -3.65
C PHE A 153 8.07 6.56 -2.90
N LEU A 154 7.37 6.04 -1.89
CA LEU A 154 6.47 6.87 -1.05
C LEU A 154 7.21 8.02 -0.37
N LYS A 155 8.52 7.90 -0.16
CA LYS A 155 9.37 8.98 0.38
C LYS A 155 9.43 10.23 -0.48
N PHE A 156 9.07 10.15 -1.76
CA PHE A 156 9.07 11.29 -2.66
C PHE A 156 7.81 12.14 -2.55
N LEU A 157 6.75 11.62 -1.92
CA LEU A 157 5.56 12.42 -1.61
C LEU A 157 5.94 13.59 -0.69
N PRO A 158 5.35 14.79 -0.92
CA PRO A 158 5.53 15.92 0.00
C PRO A 158 4.89 15.62 1.36
N GLU A 159 5.28 16.36 2.40
CA GLU A 159 4.75 16.14 3.76
C GLU A 159 3.22 16.30 3.81
N SER A 160 2.63 17.15 2.96
CA SER A 160 1.18 17.32 2.81
C SER A 160 0.46 16.08 2.25
N ALA A 161 1.16 15.24 1.49
CA ALA A 161 0.62 14.03 0.85
C ALA A 161 1.13 12.74 1.49
N LYS A 162 1.90 12.84 2.57
CA LYS A 162 2.56 11.71 3.19
C LYS A 162 1.54 10.71 3.73
N VAL A 163 1.82 9.44 3.49
CA VAL A 163 0.96 8.34 3.92
C VAL A 163 1.61 7.56 5.04
N GLN A 164 0.83 7.18 6.04
CA GLN A 164 1.30 6.28 7.10
C GLN A 164 1.29 4.85 6.57
N THR A 165 2.45 4.19 6.59
CA THR A 165 2.57 2.78 6.19
C THR A 165 2.95 1.87 7.36
N LEU A 166 3.64 2.39 8.38
CA LEU A 166 4.11 1.62 9.52
C LEU A 166 3.00 1.47 10.57
N MET A 167 2.59 0.23 10.81
CA MET A 167 1.54 -0.13 11.75
C MET A 167 2.05 -1.17 12.77
N CYS A 168 1.34 -1.24 13.90
CA CYS A 168 1.53 -2.21 14.97
C CYS A 168 0.32 -3.13 15.07
N TYR A 169 0.58 -4.42 15.24
CA TYR A 169 -0.43 -5.46 15.35
C TYR A 169 -0.17 -6.29 16.59
N MET A 170 -1.22 -6.57 17.35
CA MET A 170 -1.14 -7.31 18.62
C MET A 170 -2.31 -8.26 18.73
N GLY A 171 -2.02 -9.54 18.97
CA GLY A 171 -3.07 -10.55 19.12
C GLY A 171 -2.56 -11.88 19.65
N ILE A 172 -3.51 -12.68 20.15
CA ILE A 172 -3.31 -14.07 20.60
C ILE A 172 -3.69 -15.05 19.50
N GLY A 173 -3.52 -16.36 19.73
CA GLY A 173 -3.95 -17.40 18.78
C GLY A 173 -5.37 -17.17 18.23
N ASP A 174 -5.65 -17.61 17.02
CA ASP A 174 -6.96 -17.49 16.34
C ASP A 174 -7.45 -16.05 16.07
N THR A 175 -6.65 -15.02 16.40
CA THR A 175 -6.82 -13.69 15.79
C THR A 175 -6.15 -13.68 14.41
N PHE A 176 -6.70 -12.92 13.46
CA PHE A 176 -6.28 -13.01 12.06
C PHE A 176 -6.41 -11.69 11.31
N THR A 177 -5.62 -11.59 10.24
CA THR A 177 -5.87 -10.65 9.14
C THR A 177 -6.47 -11.46 7.98
N PRO A 178 -7.63 -11.06 7.43
CA PRO A 178 -8.34 -11.80 6.38
C PRO A 178 -7.52 -11.97 5.09
N PHE A 179 -8.01 -12.79 4.16
CA PHE A 179 -7.34 -12.99 2.88
C PHE A 179 -7.46 -11.75 1.99
N HIS A 180 -6.33 -11.13 1.64
CA HIS A 180 -6.29 -9.84 0.94
C HIS A 180 -5.03 -9.65 0.10
N LYS A 181 -4.96 -8.52 -0.63
CA LYS A 181 -3.72 -7.98 -1.22
C LYS A 181 -3.36 -6.67 -0.53
N ASP A 182 -2.06 -6.43 -0.38
CA ASP A 182 -1.54 -5.13 0.06
C ASP A 182 -1.94 -4.00 -0.90
N LEU A 183 -2.07 -2.80 -0.34
CA LEU A 183 -2.61 -1.63 -1.03
C LEU A 183 -1.73 -1.20 -2.22
N CYS A 184 -2.39 -0.86 -3.33
CA CYS A 184 -1.76 -0.32 -4.54
C CYS A 184 -0.56 -1.14 -5.03
N ALA A 185 -0.60 -2.48 -4.92
CA ALA A 185 0.53 -3.36 -5.27
C ALA A 185 1.84 -3.00 -4.55
N SER A 186 1.78 -2.41 -3.35
CA SER A 186 2.96 -2.27 -2.50
C SER A 186 3.52 -3.63 -2.10
N SER A 187 4.81 -3.68 -1.81
CA SER A 187 5.40 -4.83 -1.13
C SER A 187 5.21 -4.68 0.37
N GLY A 188 4.67 -5.70 1.03
CA GLY A 188 4.50 -5.74 2.49
C GLY A 188 5.72 -6.30 3.22
N GLN A 189 5.95 -5.79 4.43
CA GLN A 189 6.97 -6.26 5.35
C GLN A 189 6.34 -6.47 6.72
N ASN A 190 6.65 -7.57 7.39
CA ASN A 190 6.14 -7.86 8.72
C ASN A 190 7.23 -8.45 9.62
N LEU A 191 7.61 -7.73 10.67
CA LEU A 191 8.60 -8.16 11.65
C LEU A 191 7.91 -8.57 12.95
N MET A 192 8.13 -9.81 13.39
CA MET A 192 7.69 -10.23 14.72
C MET A 192 8.61 -9.66 15.80
N CYS A 193 8.18 -8.57 16.42
CA CYS A 193 8.92 -7.85 17.46
C CYS A 193 8.88 -8.58 18.80
N TYR A 194 7.73 -9.17 19.16
CA TYR A 194 7.54 -9.82 20.45
C TYR A 194 6.67 -11.06 20.33
N SER A 195 6.95 -12.05 21.19
CA SER A 195 6.11 -13.22 21.40
C SER A 195 6.26 -13.71 22.84
N GLU A 196 5.18 -14.19 23.45
CA GLU A 196 5.19 -14.92 24.72
C GLU A 196 4.32 -16.19 24.62
N ASN A 197 4.55 -17.15 25.52
CA ASN A 197 3.75 -18.38 25.63
C ASN A 197 3.57 -19.15 24.31
N GLY A 198 4.65 -19.22 23.50
CA GLY A 198 4.64 -19.94 22.22
C GLY A 198 3.89 -19.22 21.10
N GLY A 199 3.64 -17.91 21.21
CA GLY A 199 3.01 -17.11 20.15
C GLY A 199 3.76 -17.19 18.82
N SER A 200 3.05 -17.50 17.74
CA SER A 200 3.54 -17.51 16.37
C SER A 200 2.44 -17.06 15.40
N SER A 201 2.74 -16.98 14.10
CA SER A 201 1.72 -16.68 13.09
C SER A 201 1.86 -17.56 11.86
N PHE A 202 0.78 -18.19 11.45
CA PHE A 202 0.72 -18.88 10.17
C PHE A 202 0.40 -17.88 9.06
N TRP A 203 1.21 -17.91 8.01
CA TRP A 203 1.02 -17.15 6.80
C TRP A 203 0.66 -18.08 5.65
N PHE A 204 -0.32 -17.69 4.86
CA PHE A 204 -0.71 -18.34 3.61
C PHE A 204 -0.62 -17.29 2.51
N MET A 205 0.20 -17.52 1.49
CA MET A 205 0.48 -16.51 0.47
C MET A 205 0.53 -17.12 -0.93
N THR A 206 0.28 -16.32 -1.96
CA THR A 206 0.40 -16.73 -3.36
C THR A 206 1.61 -16.07 -4.03
N LYS A 207 1.97 -16.49 -5.24
CA LYS A 207 2.86 -15.67 -6.07
C LYS A 207 2.13 -14.40 -6.50
N ALA A 208 2.88 -13.35 -6.77
CA ALA A 208 2.38 -12.11 -7.37
C ALA A 208 1.66 -12.36 -8.70
N SER A 209 2.25 -13.21 -9.57
CA SER A 209 1.72 -13.52 -10.90
C SER A 209 0.37 -14.24 -10.86
N ASP A 210 0.06 -14.91 -9.76
CA ASP A 210 -1.16 -15.71 -9.63
C ASP A 210 -2.37 -14.86 -9.25
N ALA A 211 -2.20 -13.57 -8.91
CA ALA A 211 -3.27 -12.68 -8.47
C ALA A 211 -4.54 -12.73 -9.36
N PRO A 212 -4.47 -12.70 -10.71
CA PRO A 212 -5.66 -12.84 -11.55
C PRO A 212 -6.38 -14.19 -11.38
N THR A 213 -5.63 -15.28 -11.25
CA THR A 213 -6.16 -16.63 -11.05
C THR A 213 -6.82 -16.75 -9.66
N VAL A 214 -6.17 -16.17 -8.65
CA VAL A 214 -6.68 -16.15 -7.27
C VAL A 214 -7.98 -15.38 -7.20
N VAL A 215 -8.02 -14.15 -7.71
CA VAL A 215 -9.23 -13.31 -7.74
C VAL A 215 -10.36 -14.02 -8.49
N SER A 216 -10.08 -14.59 -9.67
CA SER A 216 -11.08 -15.33 -10.44
C SER A 216 -11.63 -16.56 -9.70
N HIS A 217 -10.78 -17.25 -8.92
CA HIS A 217 -11.21 -18.38 -8.10
C HIS A 217 -12.14 -17.93 -6.97
N PHE A 218 -11.75 -16.92 -6.19
CA PHE A 218 -12.57 -16.42 -5.08
C PHE A 218 -13.87 -15.74 -5.54
N HIS A 219 -13.89 -15.10 -6.71
CA HIS A 219 -15.14 -14.63 -7.32
C HIS A 219 -16.14 -15.76 -7.56
N LYS A 220 -15.69 -16.95 -7.97
CA LYS A 220 -16.56 -18.13 -8.12
C LYS A 220 -17.10 -18.64 -6.78
N LEU A 221 -16.39 -18.36 -5.69
CA LEU A 221 -16.83 -18.63 -4.32
C LEU A 221 -17.69 -17.49 -3.74
N GLY A 222 -17.89 -16.39 -4.49
CA GLY A 222 -18.69 -15.25 -4.06
C GLY A 222 -17.94 -14.23 -3.20
N HIS A 223 -16.60 -14.24 -3.22
CA HIS A 223 -15.76 -13.35 -2.42
C HIS A 223 -14.92 -12.42 -3.29
N GLU A 224 -14.85 -11.13 -2.92
CA GLU A 224 -13.92 -10.16 -3.49
C GLU A 224 -12.70 -10.03 -2.58
N VAL A 225 -11.52 -10.40 -3.09
CA VAL A 225 -10.26 -10.41 -2.34
C VAL A 225 -9.85 -8.98 -1.95
N ASP A 226 -10.17 -8.00 -2.80
CA ASP A 226 -9.82 -6.60 -2.56
C ASP A 226 -10.64 -5.92 -1.44
N LEU A 227 -11.71 -6.56 -0.95
CA LEU A 227 -12.54 -6.01 0.15
C LEU A 227 -12.17 -6.55 1.54
N GLU A 228 -11.17 -7.44 1.63
CA GLU A 228 -10.65 -7.97 2.91
C GLU A 228 -11.74 -8.60 3.82
N SER A 229 -12.82 -9.11 3.22
CA SER A 229 -14.03 -9.51 3.94
C SER A 229 -14.16 -11.02 4.15
N HIS A 230 -13.17 -11.81 3.71
CA HIS A 230 -13.22 -13.28 3.76
C HIS A 230 -12.01 -13.86 4.48
N VAL A 231 -12.28 -14.79 5.39
CA VAL A 231 -11.26 -15.58 6.08
C VAL A 231 -11.21 -16.93 5.39
N VAL A 232 -10.15 -17.17 4.64
CA VAL A 232 -10.02 -18.40 3.86
C VAL A 232 -9.73 -19.60 4.77
N THR A 233 -10.39 -20.71 4.49
CA THR A 233 -10.16 -21.99 5.16
C THR A 233 -9.03 -22.77 4.49
N LEU A 234 -8.42 -23.70 5.23
CA LEU A 234 -7.44 -24.62 4.65
C LEU A 234 -8.06 -25.42 3.49
N GLU A 235 -9.33 -25.82 3.59
CA GLU A 235 -10.00 -26.62 2.56
C GLU A 235 -10.19 -25.86 1.25
N GLU A 236 -10.61 -24.59 1.31
CA GLU A 236 -10.66 -23.72 0.13
C GLU A 236 -9.28 -23.63 -0.53
N LEU A 237 -8.21 -23.40 0.26
CA LEU A 237 -6.85 -23.34 -0.26
C LEU A 237 -6.37 -24.67 -0.87
N ARG A 238 -6.76 -25.83 -0.33
CA ARG A 238 -6.37 -27.15 -0.88
C ARG A 238 -6.97 -27.39 -2.26
N THR A 239 -8.19 -26.92 -2.47
CA THR A 239 -8.92 -27.09 -3.74
C THR A 239 -8.61 -26.01 -4.78
N ALA A 240 -7.81 -25.01 -4.40
CA ALA A 240 -7.48 -23.88 -5.25
C ALA A 240 -6.55 -24.28 -6.43
N PRO A 241 -6.71 -23.67 -7.61
CA PRO A 241 -5.95 -24.01 -8.82
C PRO A 241 -4.57 -23.31 -8.88
N PHE A 242 -3.99 -22.95 -7.74
CA PHE A 242 -2.74 -22.20 -7.62
C PHE A 242 -1.91 -22.68 -6.42
N ASP A 243 -0.62 -22.33 -6.44
CA ASP A 243 0.33 -22.65 -5.38
C ASP A 243 0.10 -21.74 -4.15
N VAL A 244 0.19 -22.32 -2.95
CA VAL A 244 0.11 -21.60 -1.68
C VAL A 244 1.41 -21.79 -0.90
N TYR A 245 2.10 -20.68 -0.62
CA TYR A 245 3.32 -20.62 0.17
C TYR A 245 2.98 -20.41 1.64
N ILE A 246 3.37 -21.37 2.47
CA ILE A 246 2.98 -21.42 3.88
C ILE A 246 4.21 -21.33 4.78
N ALA A 247 4.08 -20.55 5.84
CA ALA A 247 5.07 -20.50 6.91
C ALA A 247 4.42 -20.28 8.28
N GLU A 248 5.13 -20.76 9.31
CA GLU A 248 4.91 -20.33 10.69
C GLU A 248 6.02 -19.32 11.04
N GLN A 249 5.65 -18.04 11.18
CA GLN A 249 6.50 -16.92 11.57
C GLN A 249 6.73 -16.91 13.08
N ARG A 250 7.98 -16.70 13.50
CA ARG A 250 8.40 -16.66 14.91
C ARG A 250 9.13 -15.34 15.25
N LEU A 251 9.42 -15.13 16.54
CA LEU A 251 10.13 -13.96 17.04
C LEU A 251 11.41 -13.65 16.24
N GLY A 252 11.53 -12.41 15.76
CA GLY A 252 12.66 -11.92 14.98
C GLY A 252 12.68 -12.40 13.53
N GLU A 253 11.59 -13.00 13.02
CA GLU A 253 11.44 -13.28 11.60
C GLU A 253 10.76 -12.09 10.90
N LEU A 254 11.40 -11.64 9.83
CA LEU A 254 10.89 -10.65 8.89
C LEU A 254 10.29 -11.39 7.69
N VAL A 255 8.99 -11.28 7.52
CA VAL A 255 8.25 -11.78 6.36
C VAL A 255 8.24 -10.69 5.29
N LEU A 256 8.59 -11.03 4.06
CA LEU A 256 8.48 -10.18 2.89
C LEU A 256 7.35 -10.70 2.00
N VAL A 257 6.35 -9.83 1.78
CA VAL A 257 5.18 -10.08 0.93
C VAL A 257 5.44 -9.37 -0.41
N PRO A 258 5.43 -10.10 -1.54
CA PRO A 258 5.67 -9.47 -2.83
C PRO A 258 4.41 -8.72 -3.32
N PRO A 259 4.56 -7.76 -4.25
CA PRO A 259 3.44 -7.02 -4.84
C PRO A 259 2.32 -7.94 -5.32
N ARG A 260 1.07 -7.60 -4.98
CA ARG A 260 -0.15 -8.35 -5.39
C ARG A 260 -0.25 -9.79 -4.86
N SER A 261 0.65 -10.25 -4.02
CA SER A 261 0.48 -11.54 -3.34
C SER A 261 -0.80 -11.52 -2.51
N CYS A 262 -1.69 -12.47 -2.79
CA CYS A 262 -2.89 -12.65 -1.99
C CYS A 262 -2.51 -13.45 -0.74
N HIS A 263 -2.86 -12.95 0.44
CA HIS A 263 -2.38 -13.55 1.67
C HIS A 263 -3.31 -13.40 2.87
N GLN A 264 -3.19 -14.33 3.82
CA GLN A 264 -3.87 -14.35 5.11
C GLN A 264 -2.87 -14.67 6.22
N VAL A 265 -3.09 -14.07 7.40
CA VAL A 265 -2.28 -14.29 8.59
C VAL A 265 -3.17 -14.74 9.73
N VAL A 266 -2.80 -15.83 10.41
CA VAL A 266 -3.52 -16.35 11.57
C VAL A 266 -2.55 -16.54 12.71
N ASN A 267 -2.76 -15.84 13.82
CA ASN A 267 -1.95 -16.00 15.01
C ASN A 267 -2.20 -17.38 15.63
N SER A 268 -1.19 -17.95 16.28
CA SER A 268 -1.28 -19.22 16.98
C SER A 268 -0.60 -19.13 18.35
N GLY A 269 -1.12 -19.85 19.34
CA GLY A 269 -0.53 -19.88 20.68
C GLY A 269 -0.76 -18.59 21.48
N GLY A 270 0.28 -18.14 22.18
CA GLY A 270 0.26 -16.95 23.02
C GLY A 270 0.26 -15.63 22.25
N ILE A 271 0.61 -14.54 22.94
CA ILE A 271 0.59 -13.19 22.36
C ILE A 271 1.72 -13.05 21.34
N THR A 272 1.38 -12.42 20.22
CA THR A 272 2.33 -11.91 19.23
C THR A 272 2.18 -10.40 19.10
N ILE A 273 3.30 -9.70 18.92
CA ILE A 273 3.31 -8.29 18.55
C ILE A 273 4.20 -8.14 17.32
N LYS A 274 3.65 -7.55 16.28
CA LYS A 274 4.30 -7.36 14.99
C LYS A 274 4.26 -5.89 14.63
N THR A 275 5.33 -5.42 14.03
CA THR A 275 5.26 -4.19 13.23
C THR A 275 5.25 -4.58 11.76
N SER A 276 4.40 -3.91 11.00
CA SER A 276 4.27 -4.14 9.56
C SER A 276 4.34 -2.82 8.85
N TRP A 277 4.96 -2.79 7.69
CA TRP A 277 4.95 -1.63 6.82
C TRP A 277 4.86 -2.04 5.37
N SER A 278 4.50 -1.07 4.55
CA SER A 278 4.44 -1.18 3.10
C SER A 278 5.48 -0.25 2.49
N ARG A 279 6.08 -0.68 1.38
CA ARG A 279 6.91 0.17 0.52
C ARG A 279 6.43 0.09 -0.91
N MET A 280 6.61 1.18 -1.65
CA MET A 280 6.28 1.23 -3.06
C MET A 280 7.55 1.24 -3.90
N SER A 281 7.82 0.19 -4.68
CA SER A 281 8.91 0.24 -5.66
C SER A 281 8.45 0.94 -6.96
N LEU A 282 9.39 1.26 -7.85
CA LEU A 282 9.04 1.78 -9.19
C LEU A 282 8.19 0.79 -9.99
N ASP A 283 8.55 -0.49 -9.95
CA ASP A 283 7.75 -1.56 -10.56
C ASP A 283 6.37 -1.66 -9.89
N GLY A 284 6.32 -1.48 -8.57
CA GLY A 284 5.07 -1.35 -7.79
C GLY A 284 4.18 -0.24 -8.32
N LEU A 285 4.71 0.96 -8.56
CA LEU A 285 3.94 2.08 -9.15
C LEU A 285 3.37 1.74 -10.53
N CYS A 286 4.17 1.11 -11.38
CA CYS A 286 3.74 0.65 -12.71
C CYS A 286 2.59 -0.35 -12.59
N VAL A 287 2.76 -1.37 -11.76
CA VAL A 287 1.76 -2.40 -11.51
C VAL A 287 0.49 -1.81 -10.90
N ALA A 288 0.62 -0.90 -9.94
CA ALA A 288 -0.49 -0.23 -9.30
C ALA A 288 -1.35 0.52 -10.32
N ALA A 289 -0.72 1.37 -11.13
CA ALA A 289 -1.38 2.22 -12.12
C ALA A 289 -2.18 1.41 -13.15
N TYR A 290 -1.62 0.30 -13.65
CA TYR A 290 -2.23 -0.49 -14.72
C TYR A 290 -3.15 -1.61 -14.25
N HIS A 291 -2.92 -2.16 -13.05
CA HIS A 291 -3.59 -3.38 -12.62
C HIS A 291 -4.40 -3.24 -11.34
N GLU A 292 -4.02 -2.37 -10.40
CA GLU A 292 -4.76 -2.23 -9.14
C GLU A 292 -5.74 -1.05 -9.17
N LEU A 293 -5.36 0.13 -9.65
CA LEU A 293 -6.28 1.29 -9.71
C LEU A 293 -7.57 1.00 -10.52
N PRO A 294 -7.53 0.31 -11.67
CA PRO A 294 -8.75 -0.08 -12.37
C PRO A 294 -9.65 -1.02 -11.56
N ILE A 295 -9.05 -1.92 -10.77
CA ILE A 295 -9.80 -2.80 -9.86
C ILE A 295 -10.44 -1.96 -8.75
N TYR A 296 -9.67 -1.06 -8.13
CA TYR A 296 -10.12 -0.22 -7.01
C TYR A 296 -11.32 0.62 -7.41
N HIS A 297 -11.29 1.20 -8.61
CA HIS A 297 -12.44 1.90 -9.18
C HIS A 297 -13.69 1.01 -9.30
N ARG A 298 -13.53 -0.27 -9.67
CA ARG A 298 -14.64 -1.23 -9.84
C ARG A 298 -15.21 -1.69 -8.52
N VAL A 299 -14.36 -1.99 -7.54
CA VAL A 299 -14.76 -2.51 -6.23
C VAL A 299 -14.99 -1.40 -5.19
N CYS A 300 -14.80 -0.14 -5.57
CA CYS A 300 -14.86 1.04 -4.71
C CYS A 300 -13.91 0.95 -3.50
N ARG A 301 -12.69 0.45 -3.73
CA ARG A 301 -11.62 0.43 -2.72
C ARG A 301 -10.91 1.78 -2.75
N GLN A 302 -10.75 2.40 -1.57
CA GLN A 302 -10.06 3.68 -1.45
C GLN A 302 -8.59 3.57 -1.85
N GLU A 303 -8.13 4.50 -2.68
CA GLU A 303 -6.71 4.61 -3.06
C GLU A 303 -5.96 5.45 -2.02
N ILE A 304 -5.25 4.81 -1.10
CA ILE A 304 -4.56 5.51 -0.01
C ILE A 304 -3.16 5.99 -0.45
N TYR A 305 -2.46 5.24 -1.30
CA TYR A 305 -1.03 5.49 -1.63
C TYR A 305 -0.77 6.46 -2.79
N LYS A 306 -1.81 7.17 -3.26
CA LYS A 306 -1.69 8.33 -4.17
C LYS A 306 -0.76 8.05 -5.36
N VAL A 307 -1.02 6.99 -6.11
CA VAL A 307 -0.07 6.40 -7.08
C VAL A 307 0.36 7.43 -8.13
N LYS A 308 -0.60 8.19 -8.67
CA LYS A 308 -0.33 9.23 -9.68
C LYS A 308 0.50 10.39 -9.11
N SER A 309 0.22 10.81 -7.88
CA SER A 309 1.02 11.83 -7.18
C SER A 309 2.44 11.35 -6.93
N ASN A 310 2.60 10.10 -6.50
CA ASN A 310 3.90 9.49 -6.26
C ASN A 310 4.74 9.43 -7.56
N ILE A 311 4.14 9.00 -8.69
CA ILE A 311 4.81 9.02 -10.01
C ILE A 311 5.31 10.43 -10.35
N TYR A 312 4.46 11.45 -10.20
CA TYR A 312 4.82 12.85 -10.48
C TYR A 312 5.98 13.34 -9.60
N HIS A 313 5.91 13.13 -8.28
CA HIS A 313 6.93 13.61 -7.37
C HIS A 313 8.25 12.85 -7.48
N ALA A 314 8.21 11.55 -7.71
CA ALA A 314 9.39 10.75 -8.02
C ALA A 314 10.06 11.22 -9.32
N MET A 315 9.27 11.51 -10.37
CA MET A 315 9.78 12.06 -11.63
C MET A 315 10.49 13.41 -11.40
N ASP A 316 9.86 14.34 -10.69
CA ASP A 316 10.45 15.65 -10.43
C ASP A 316 11.72 15.54 -9.54
N HIS A 317 11.75 14.61 -8.58
CA HIS A 317 12.95 14.31 -7.81
C HIS A 317 14.09 13.82 -8.70
N TYR A 318 13.88 12.75 -9.47
CA TYR A 318 14.93 12.19 -10.32
C TYR A 318 15.37 13.15 -11.44
N THR A 319 14.48 14.05 -11.89
CA THR A 319 14.84 15.15 -12.80
C THR A 319 15.93 16.02 -12.19
N ARG A 320 15.74 16.47 -10.94
CA ARG A 320 16.73 17.31 -10.23
C ARG A 320 18.05 16.56 -10.03
N VAL A 321 17.99 15.26 -9.69
CA VAL A 321 19.20 14.42 -9.53
C VAL A 321 19.99 14.38 -10.84
N VAL A 322 19.34 14.09 -11.97
CA VAL A 322 20.00 14.02 -13.28
C VAL A 322 20.53 15.39 -13.74
N GLU A 323 19.89 16.49 -13.37
CA GLU A 323 20.34 17.84 -13.73
C GLU A 323 21.55 18.35 -12.92
N GLN A 324 21.61 17.99 -11.63
CA GLN A 324 22.57 18.55 -10.66
C GLN A 324 23.89 17.78 -10.58
N THR A 325 23.93 16.56 -11.08
CA THR A 325 25.11 15.70 -11.06
C THR A 325 25.83 15.76 -12.42
N GLU A 326 27.15 15.86 -12.42
CA GLU A 326 27.96 15.76 -13.65
C GLU A 326 27.72 14.37 -14.28
N PRO A 327 27.59 14.27 -15.62
CA PRO A 327 27.31 13.02 -16.34
C PRO A 327 28.43 12.00 -16.16
N GLU A 328 28.33 11.19 -15.11
CA GLU A 328 29.21 10.05 -14.83
C GLU A 328 28.43 8.72 -14.90
N ILE A 329 29.15 7.59 -14.88
CA ILE A 329 28.56 6.23 -14.90
C ILE A 329 27.51 6.04 -13.79
N GLU A 330 27.68 6.73 -12.66
CA GLU A 330 26.78 6.66 -11.49
C GLU A 330 25.37 7.23 -11.77
N LEU A 331 25.20 8.07 -12.81
CA LEU A 331 23.90 8.63 -13.20
C LEU A 331 23.07 7.71 -14.10
N ALA A 332 23.63 6.63 -14.65
CA ALA A 332 22.89 5.73 -15.54
C ALA A 332 21.64 5.13 -14.86
N THR A 333 21.74 4.79 -13.57
CA THR A 333 20.62 4.25 -12.80
C THR A 333 19.54 5.31 -12.52
N PRO A 334 19.86 6.50 -11.95
CA PRO A 334 18.90 7.61 -11.86
C PRO A 334 18.23 7.98 -13.19
N ALA A 335 19.00 8.07 -14.29
CA ALA A 335 18.48 8.39 -15.61
C ALA A 335 17.53 7.30 -16.14
N SER A 336 17.85 6.02 -15.92
CA SER A 336 16.96 4.91 -16.26
C SER A 336 15.65 4.94 -15.46
N LYS A 337 15.72 5.21 -14.14
CA LYS A 337 14.53 5.39 -13.29
C LYS A 337 13.69 6.58 -13.76
N LEU A 338 14.31 7.73 -14.04
CA LEU A 338 13.63 8.90 -14.57
C LEU A 338 12.93 8.60 -15.90
N LYS A 339 13.58 7.89 -16.83
CA LYS A 339 12.98 7.48 -18.10
C LYS A 339 11.69 6.69 -17.89
N GLN A 340 11.70 5.70 -16.99
CA GLN A 340 10.52 4.90 -16.68
C GLN A 340 9.40 5.75 -16.05
N LEU A 341 9.75 6.65 -15.14
CA LEU A 341 8.81 7.58 -14.52
C LEU A 341 8.17 8.53 -15.53
N ILE A 342 8.93 9.05 -16.51
CA ILE A 342 8.37 9.89 -17.58
C ILE A 342 7.35 9.09 -18.39
N ARG A 343 7.62 7.82 -18.74
CA ARG A 343 6.64 6.97 -19.45
C ARG A 343 5.35 6.82 -18.65
N LEU A 344 5.45 6.46 -17.37
CA LEU A 344 4.28 6.36 -16.49
C LEU A 344 3.55 7.71 -16.38
N PHE A 345 4.28 8.82 -16.31
CA PHE A 345 3.69 10.14 -16.20
C PHE A 345 3.01 10.60 -17.51
N ASP A 346 3.54 10.23 -18.67
CA ASP A 346 2.89 10.45 -19.96
C ASP A 346 1.52 9.75 -20.01
N ASP A 347 1.41 8.53 -19.48
CA ASP A 347 0.15 7.81 -19.38
C ASP A 347 -0.82 8.45 -18.36
N VAL A 348 -0.29 9.00 -17.25
CA VAL A 348 -1.09 9.82 -16.32
C VAL A 348 -1.62 11.07 -17.01
N LEU A 349 -0.77 11.82 -17.73
CA LEU A 349 -1.19 13.01 -18.47
C LEU A 349 -2.24 12.67 -19.52
N ALA A 350 -2.07 11.57 -20.26
CA ALA A 350 -3.03 11.13 -21.27
C ALA A 350 -4.43 10.86 -20.68
N GLN A 351 -4.50 10.34 -19.45
CA GLN A 351 -5.77 10.08 -18.75
C GLN A 351 -6.43 11.37 -18.22
N GLU A 352 -5.64 12.37 -17.83
CA GLU A 352 -6.11 13.57 -17.13
C GLU A 352 -6.31 14.77 -18.07
N TYR A 353 -5.80 14.71 -19.30
CA TYR A 353 -5.78 15.82 -20.25
C TYR A 353 -7.13 16.04 -20.95
N THR A 354 -7.46 17.30 -21.17
CA THR A 354 -8.55 17.75 -22.04
C THR A 354 -8.09 18.97 -22.82
N SER A 355 -8.48 19.10 -24.09
CA SER A 355 -8.13 20.26 -24.92
C SER A 355 -8.70 21.59 -24.39
N GLN A 356 -9.66 21.53 -23.48
CA GLN A 356 -10.29 22.69 -22.83
C GLN A 356 -9.63 23.05 -21.49
N HIS A 357 -8.51 22.41 -21.11
CA HIS A 357 -7.88 22.55 -19.79
C HIS A 357 -7.66 24.01 -19.38
N ALA A 358 -7.27 24.88 -20.31
CA ALA A 358 -7.02 26.30 -20.03
C ALA A 358 -8.26 27.08 -19.56
N SER A 359 -9.46 26.59 -19.85
CA SER A 359 -10.73 27.22 -19.46
C SER A 359 -11.34 26.66 -18.18
N LEU A 360 -10.78 25.58 -17.62
CA LEU A 360 -11.34 24.92 -16.45
C LEU A 360 -10.98 25.67 -15.16
N ALA A 361 -11.95 25.70 -14.24
CA ALA A 361 -11.72 26.19 -12.89
C ALA A 361 -10.69 25.31 -12.19
N HIS A 362 -9.86 25.91 -11.35
CA HIS A 362 -8.87 25.16 -10.59
C HIS A 362 -8.69 25.66 -9.17
N ILE A 363 -8.36 24.74 -8.27
CA ILE A 363 -8.25 24.99 -6.82
C ILE A 363 -7.15 25.99 -6.51
N SER A 364 -6.04 25.96 -7.26
CA SER A 364 -4.92 26.90 -7.08
C SER A 364 -5.26 28.39 -7.34
N ASN A 365 -6.51 28.72 -7.75
CA ASN A 365 -6.99 30.11 -7.85
C ASN A 365 -7.58 30.67 -6.54
N VAL A 366 -7.63 29.89 -5.44
CA VAL A 366 -8.30 30.31 -4.20
C VAL A 366 -7.27 30.91 -3.21
N SER A 367 -6.92 32.18 -3.42
CA SER A 367 -6.21 33.10 -2.49
C SER A 367 -4.71 32.85 -2.17
N ASP A 368 -3.91 33.91 -2.33
CA ASP A 368 -2.44 34.00 -2.17
C ASP A 368 -1.87 33.77 -0.76
N SER A 369 -2.67 33.35 0.23
CA SER A 369 -2.23 33.39 1.64
C SER A 369 -1.59 32.12 2.17
N GLU A 370 -1.87 30.93 1.65
CA GLU A 370 -1.15 29.68 1.97
C GLU A 370 -1.23 28.70 0.79
N PRO A 371 -0.20 27.87 0.51
CA PRO A 371 -0.30 26.85 -0.53
C PRO A 371 -1.39 25.84 -0.16
N ILE A 372 -2.54 25.91 -0.83
CA ILE A 372 -3.63 24.95 -0.64
C ILE A 372 -3.11 23.59 -1.08
N SER A 373 -3.05 22.66 -0.12
CA SER A 373 -2.80 21.25 -0.41
C SER A 373 -4.03 20.66 -1.09
N PHE A 374 -3.93 20.34 -2.37
CA PHE A 374 -4.91 19.49 -3.07
C PHE A 374 -4.71 18.00 -2.75
N ASP A 375 -3.73 17.67 -1.90
CA ASP A 375 -3.51 16.32 -1.42
C ASP A 375 -4.64 15.95 -0.44
N GLY A 376 -5.59 15.12 -0.89
CA GLY A 376 -6.70 14.67 -0.04
C GLY A 376 -8.08 14.68 -0.69
N ILE A 377 -8.18 15.11 -1.95
CA ILE A 377 -9.43 15.02 -2.71
C ILE A 377 -9.59 13.60 -3.22
N HIS A 378 -10.75 13.00 -2.94
CA HIS A 378 -11.08 11.65 -3.38
C HIS A 378 -12.43 11.65 -4.10
N CYS A 379 -12.63 10.68 -4.99
CA CYS A 379 -13.94 10.42 -5.56
C CYS A 379 -14.89 9.91 -4.46
N ASP A 380 -15.99 10.62 -4.21
CA ASP A 380 -17.00 10.25 -3.21
C ASP A 380 -17.74 8.95 -3.56
N PHE A 381 -17.63 8.47 -4.81
CA PHE A 381 -18.23 7.22 -5.22
C PHE A 381 -17.28 6.03 -5.08
N CYS A 382 -16.11 6.06 -5.73
CA CYS A 382 -15.21 4.91 -5.81
C CYS A 382 -13.99 5.00 -4.88
N GLY A 383 -13.76 6.14 -4.21
CA GLY A 383 -12.61 6.34 -3.33
C GLY A 383 -11.25 6.54 -4.04
N ALA A 384 -11.23 6.76 -5.36
CA ALA A 384 -9.99 7.04 -6.09
C ALA A 384 -9.38 8.39 -5.67
N ASP A 385 -8.06 8.47 -5.57
CA ASP A 385 -7.34 9.73 -5.30
C ASP A 385 -7.41 10.64 -6.55
N ILE A 386 -7.75 11.91 -6.33
CA ILE A 386 -7.85 12.89 -7.41
C ILE A 386 -6.51 13.59 -7.60
N PHE A 387 -5.77 13.16 -8.62
CA PHE A 387 -4.47 13.76 -8.94
C PHE A 387 -4.57 15.12 -9.64
N GLN A 388 -5.47 15.25 -10.62
CA GLN A 388 -5.53 16.43 -11.49
C GLN A 388 -6.95 16.86 -11.85
N SER A 389 -7.74 16.04 -12.55
CA SER A 389 -9.06 16.46 -13.06
C SER A 389 -10.19 15.73 -12.33
N PHE A 390 -11.28 16.44 -12.04
CA PHE A 390 -12.47 15.86 -11.40
C PHE A 390 -13.76 16.61 -11.78
N PHE A 391 -14.90 16.06 -11.38
CA PHE A 391 -16.21 16.71 -11.47
C PHE A 391 -16.71 17.04 -10.08
N GLU A 392 -17.27 18.24 -9.91
CA GLU A 392 -17.72 18.74 -8.62
C GLU A 392 -19.16 19.24 -8.65
N CYS A 393 -19.91 19.02 -7.57
CA CYS A 393 -21.18 19.68 -7.30
C CYS A 393 -21.19 20.32 -5.91
N GLY A 394 -21.24 21.66 -5.85
CA GLY A 394 -21.39 22.40 -4.59
C GLY A 394 -22.83 22.47 -4.04
N LYS A 395 -23.83 21.93 -4.76
CA LYS A 395 -25.25 21.97 -4.33
C LYS A 395 -25.68 20.74 -3.53
N CYS A 396 -25.06 19.58 -3.77
CA CYS A 396 -25.50 18.28 -3.25
C CYS A 396 -24.61 17.77 -2.10
N LEU A 397 -24.36 18.60 -1.09
CA LEU A 397 -23.55 18.23 0.07
C LEU A 397 -24.40 17.56 1.18
N PRO A 398 -23.86 16.58 1.94
CA PRO A 398 -24.55 15.94 3.06
C PRO A 398 -25.00 16.93 4.14
N LEU A 399 -26.18 16.73 4.74
CA LEU A 399 -26.78 17.60 5.77
C LEU A 399 -25.91 17.78 7.05
N SER A 400 -24.97 16.87 7.32
CA SER A 400 -24.03 16.97 8.45
C SER A 400 -22.96 18.04 8.29
N SER A 401 -22.75 18.56 7.07
CA SER A 401 -21.77 19.60 6.77
C SER A 401 -22.26 21.03 7.06
N TRP A 402 -23.50 21.18 7.56
CA TRP A 402 -24.22 22.44 7.62
C TRP A 402 -24.53 22.86 9.07
N ASN A 403 -23.81 23.86 9.57
CA ASN A 403 -24.06 24.47 10.89
C ASN A 403 -24.88 25.78 10.82
N SER A 404 -25.31 26.24 9.63
CA SER A 404 -26.22 27.39 9.48
C SER A 404 -26.75 27.52 8.04
N GLU A 405 -27.98 28.03 7.89
CA GLU A 405 -28.73 28.27 6.63
C GLU A 405 -28.26 29.50 5.82
N GLU A 406 -27.22 30.21 6.26
CA GLU A 406 -26.74 31.42 5.58
C GLU A 406 -25.68 31.09 4.51
N SER A 407 -26.12 31.14 3.25
CA SER A 407 -25.33 31.36 2.01
C SER A 407 -23.83 31.09 2.11
N ARG A 408 -23.43 29.81 2.14
CA ARG A 408 -22.02 29.42 2.21
C ARG A 408 -21.42 29.31 0.81
N ILE A 409 -20.35 30.06 0.56
CA ILE A 409 -19.48 29.86 -0.59
C ILE A 409 -18.77 28.52 -0.37
N VAL A 410 -19.10 27.50 -1.17
CA VAL A 410 -18.35 26.24 -1.22
C VAL A 410 -17.09 26.51 -2.03
N LEU A 411 -15.92 26.28 -1.43
CA LEU A 411 -14.64 26.40 -2.14
C LEU A 411 -14.48 25.20 -3.09
N LEU A 412 -13.72 25.40 -4.17
CA LEU A 412 -13.42 24.31 -5.09
C LEU A 412 -12.62 23.22 -4.37
N GLY A 413 -13.07 21.97 -4.48
CA GLY A 413 -12.52 20.81 -3.79
C GLY A 413 -13.30 20.41 -2.54
N ASP A 414 -14.21 21.26 -2.03
CA ASP A 414 -15.04 20.97 -0.84
C ASP A 414 -16.46 20.48 -1.22
N GLY A 415 -16.75 20.37 -2.52
CA GLY A 415 -18.02 19.88 -3.05
C GLY A 415 -18.18 18.35 -2.99
N LEU A 416 -19.27 17.85 -3.60
CA LEU A 416 -19.37 16.43 -3.95
C LEU A 416 -18.50 16.17 -5.17
N VAL A 417 -17.49 15.32 -5.04
CA VAL A 417 -16.44 15.06 -6.02
C VAL A 417 -16.62 13.68 -6.67
N LEU A 418 -16.56 13.63 -8.00
CA LEU A 418 -16.44 12.40 -8.76
C LEU A 418 -15.19 12.42 -9.64
N CYS A 419 -14.48 11.29 -9.69
CA CYS A 419 -13.40 11.12 -10.66
C CYS A 419 -13.98 11.07 -12.10
N PRO A 420 -13.17 11.40 -13.12
CA PRO A 420 -13.61 11.38 -14.51
C PRO A 420 -14.19 10.03 -14.95
N SER A 421 -13.58 8.93 -14.52
CA SER A 421 -14.05 7.57 -14.86
C SER A 421 -15.46 7.29 -14.34
N CYS A 422 -15.74 7.62 -13.08
CA CYS A 422 -17.09 7.48 -12.51
C CYS A 422 -18.11 8.34 -13.27
N TYR A 423 -17.75 9.59 -13.55
CA TYR A 423 -18.65 10.50 -14.27
C TYR A 423 -18.97 10.01 -15.69
N VAL A 424 -17.96 9.55 -16.44
CA VAL A 424 -18.12 8.99 -17.80
C VAL A 424 -18.97 7.71 -17.80
N GLU A 425 -18.93 6.92 -16.74
CA GLU A 425 -19.81 5.76 -16.54
C GLU A 425 -21.25 6.13 -16.15
N GLY A 426 -21.57 7.43 -16.13
CA GLY A 426 -22.92 7.94 -15.86
C GLY A 426 -23.21 8.16 -14.39
N ARG A 427 -22.21 8.10 -13.50
CA ARG A 427 -22.38 8.53 -12.11
C ARG A 427 -22.48 10.05 -12.05
N THR A 428 -23.42 10.56 -11.28
CA THR A 428 -23.62 12.00 -11.10
C THR A 428 -24.27 12.28 -9.74
N CYS A 429 -24.26 13.54 -9.33
CA CYS A 429 -24.96 14.02 -8.15
C CYS A 429 -26.49 14.01 -8.35
N GLN A 430 -27.27 14.25 -7.29
CA GLN A 430 -28.73 14.23 -7.36
C GLN A 430 -29.31 15.28 -8.33
N CYS A 431 -28.68 16.46 -8.47
CA CYS A 431 -29.15 17.48 -9.40
C CYS A 431 -28.72 17.23 -10.86
N GLY A 432 -27.87 16.23 -11.12
CA GLY A 432 -27.38 15.89 -12.46
C GLY A 432 -26.39 16.89 -13.07
N GLU A 433 -26.07 17.98 -12.37
CA GLU A 433 -25.19 19.03 -12.83
C GLU A 433 -23.89 19.00 -12.04
N MET A 434 -22.80 18.54 -12.67
CA MET A 434 -21.46 18.61 -12.10
C MET A 434 -20.54 19.43 -13.01
N GLN A 435 -19.70 20.26 -12.42
CA GLN A 435 -18.75 21.10 -13.14
C GLN A 435 -17.38 20.42 -13.21
N PRO A 436 -16.70 20.43 -14.36
CA PRO A 436 -15.31 19.98 -14.44
C PRO A 436 -14.38 20.97 -13.71
N VAL A 437 -13.54 20.46 -12.84
CA VAL A 437 -12.58 21.20 -12.02
C VAL A 437 -11.21 20.53 -12.11
N GLN A 438 -10.16 21.31 -11.94
CA GLN A 438 -8.79 20.81 -11.87
C GLN A 438 -8.11 21.18 -10.56
N CYS A 439 -7.18 20.37 -10.08
CA CYS A 439 -6.39 20.69 -8.89
C CYS A 439 -5.47 21.89 -9.13
N ARG A 440 -4.86 21.96 -10.33
CA ARG A 440 -3.86 22.96 -10.73
C ARG A 440 -3.88 23.18 -12.24
N VAL A 441 -3.15 24.18 -12.72
CA VAL A 441 -3.01 24.47 -14.16
C VAL A 441 -2.22 23.35 -14.84
N VAL A 442 -2.79 22.73 -15.88
CA VAL A 442 -2.17 21.59 -16.60
C VAL A 442 -0.81 21.94 -17.20
N ASP A 443 -0.59 23.19 -17.61
CA ASP A 443 0.68 23.63 -18.20
C ASP A 443 1.85 23.46 -17.23
N GLU A 444 1.63 23.53 -15.91
CA GLU A 444 2.67 23.25 -14.92
C GLU A 444 3.14 21.80 -15.01
N LEU A 445 2.21 20.85 -15.20
CA LEU A 445 2.53 19.44 -15.35
C LEU A 445 3.26 19.16 -16.67
N LEU A 446 2.83 19.79 -17.76
CA LEU A 446 3.50 19.68 -19.06
C LEU A 446 4.93 20.24 -19.00
N GLN A 447 5.13 21.39 -18.36
CA GLN A 447 6.46 21.97 -18.18
C GLN A 447 7.38 21.07 -17.34
N ARG A 448 6.86 20.44 -16.28
CA ARG A 448 7.60 19.49 -15.43
C ARG A 448 8.03 18.27 -16.23
N ARG A 449 7.12 17.71 -17.03
CA ARG A 449 7.40 16.60 -17.95
C ARG A 449 8.46 16.99 -18.97
N ASP A 450 8.33 18.14 -19.62
CA ASP A 450 9.30 18.60 -20.62
C ASP A 450 10.69 18.86 -20.04
N ARG A 451 10.76 19.35 -18.80
CA ARG A 451 12.03 19.48 -18.06
C ARG A 451 12.68 18.12 -17.82
N ALA A 452 11.93 17.14 -17.34
CA ALA A 452 12.40 15.76 -17.13
C ALA A 452 12.98 15.16 -18.41
N VAL A 453 12.27 15.35 -19.53
CA VAL A 453 12.66 14.90 -20.85
C VAL A 453 13.95 15.58 -21.33
N LYS A 454 14.10 16.90 -21.14
CA LYS A 454 15.35 17.62 -21.45
C LYS A 454 16.52 17.14 -20.60
N ALA A 455 16.30 16.80 -19.33
CA ALA A 455 17.34 16.26 -18.46
C ALA A 455 17.88 14.92 -19.00
N ILE A 456 16.99 14.02 -19.46
CA ILE A 456 17.38 12.78 -20.13
C ILE A 456 18.15 13.05 -21.43
N CYS A 457 17.67 13.93 -22.31
CA CYS A 457 18.39 14.26 -23.55
C CYS A 457 19.81 14.72 -23.26
N ARG A 458 19.98 15.60 -22.26
CA ARG A 458 21.28 16.13 -21.85
C ARG A 458 22.19 15.01 -21.37
N PHE A 459 21.68 14.12 -20.52
CA PHE A 459 22.42 12.93 -20.07
C PHE A 459 22.87 12.05 -21.24
N GLU A 460 21.95 11.65 -22.13
CA GLU A 460 22.26 10.80 -23.29
C GLU A 460 23.33 11.45 -24.19
N SER A 461 23.24 12.76 -24.41
CA SER A 461 24.20 13.51 -25.24
C SER A 461 25.61 13.59 -24.64
N LEU A 462 25.73 13.60 -23.31
CA LEU A 462 27.01 13.75 -22.60
C LEU A 462 27.64 12.39 -22.29
N ALA A 463 26.82 11.36 -22.04
CA ALA A 463 27.27 10.02 -21.69
C ALA A 463 27.54 9.11 -22.91
N ASP A 464 27.22 9.55 -24.13
CA ASP A 464 27.24 8.73 -25.37
C ASP A 464 26.48 7.40 -25.20
N GLN A 465 25.41 7.44 -24.39
CA GLN A 465 24.57 6.30 -24.06
C GLN A 465 23.13 6.63 -24.42
N GLU A 466 22.61 6.02 -25.49
CA GLU A 466 21.19 6.11 -25.81
C GLU A 466 20.40 5.27 -24.81
N LEU A 467 19.57 5.91 -23.99
CA LEU A 467 18.58 5.22 -23.20
C LEU A 467 17.35 4.89 -24.05
N GLY A 468 17.18 5.48 -25.23
CA GLY A 468 16.20 5.06 -26.25
C GLY A 468 14.77 5.52 -25.93
N TYR A 469 14.61 6.69 -25.30
CA TYR A 469 13.28 7.24 -25.02
C TYR A 469 12.61 7.74 -26.31
N PHE A 470 13.31 8.53 -27.11
CA PHE A 470 12.76 9.18 -28.30
C PHE A 470 12.77 8.33 -29.57
N SER A 471 13.56 7.26 -29.61
CA SER A 471 13.60 6.33 -30.74
C SER A 471 12.32 5.49 -30.85
N GLU A 472 11.56 5.37 -29.76
CA GLU A 472 10.27 4.68 -29.70
C GLU A 472 9.06 5.62 -29.95
N HIS A 473 9.23 6.94 -29.84
CA HIS A 473 8.17 7.90 -30.14
C HIS A 473 8.21 8.32 -31.63
N PRO A 474 7.04 8.51 -32.28
CA PRO A 474 7.00 8.98 -33.66
C PRO A 474 7.79 10.28 -33.86
N LYS A 475 8.62 10.34 -34.91
CA LYS A 475 9.50 11.49 -35.23
C LYS A 475 8.80 12.85 -35.30
N TRP A 476 7.48 12.90 -35.42
CA TRP A 476 6.72 14.16 -35.45
C TRP A 476 6.64 14.86 -34.08
N VAL A 477 6.72 14.13 -32.96
CA VAL A 477 6.77 14.72 -31.60
C VAL A 477 8.07 15.51 -31.37
N LEU A 478 9.16 15.09 -32.01
CA LEU A 478 10.46 15.79 -31.98
C LEU A 478 10.45 17.07 -32.83
N SER A 479 9.58 17.15 -33.84
CA SER A 479 9.58 18.25 -34.81
C SER A 479 8.83 19.49 -34.35
N SER A 480 7.92 19.37 -33.37
CA SER A 480 7.15 20.49 -32.81
C SER A 480 7.97 21.38 -31.86
N HIS A 481 9.03 20.86 -31.24
CA HIS A 481 9.87 21.63 -30.31
C HIS A 481 10.94 22.51 -30.99
N GLN A 482 11.19 22.35 -32.29
CA GLN A 482 12.13 23.22 -33.03
C GLN A 482 11.49 24.48 -33.63
N ARG A 483 10.16 24.66 -33.55
CA ARG A 483 9.47 25.83 -34.14
C ARG A 483 9.02 26.90 -33.14
N ALA A 484 9.24 26.72 -31.84
CA ALA A 484 8.83 27.68 -30.81
C ALA A 484 9.98 28.51 -30.22
N LEU A 485 11.15 28.52 -30.87
CA LEU A 485 12.27 29.40 -30.53
C LEU A 485 12.77 30.09 -31.81
N PHE A 486 11.96 31.00 -32.35
CA PHE A 486 12.37 32.20 -33.09
C PHE A 486 11.24 33.23 -33.08
#